data_AF-A0A9X9NFY4-F1
#
_entry.id   AF-A0A9X9NFY4-F1
#
_cell.length_a   1.000
_cell.length_b   1.000
_cell.length_c   1.000
_cell.angle_alpha   90.00
_cell.angle_beta   90.00
_cell.angle_gamma   90.00
#
_symmetry.space_group_name_H-M   'P 1'
#
loop_
_entity.id
_entity.type
_entity.pdbx_description
1 polymer ?
#
loop_
_entity_poly.entity_id
_entity_poly.type
_entity_poly.pdbx_seq_one_letter_code
_entity_poly.pdbx_strand_id
1 'polypeptide(L)'
;MNSLSDITYPKGGADLAFIDREIIDIVNHSVHPRNTMFIAEILRLGFSPCFLPYHRPIGLNKGKSRWTFRKKVRLALDSFFAASTFPIRLISYVGLGSFLISLCAFALYFYIAVWGNRIFWGVIVPGWISIILFLLLFGGIILLSLGIVAEYLWRIYDEVKDRPGYIIKNK
;
A
#
# COMPACT_ATOMS: atom_id res chain seq x y z
N MET A 1 1.74 -11.02 8.35
CA MET A 1 1.10 -9.72 8.64
C MET A 1 1.83 -8.99 9.75
N ASN A 2 2.04 -9.61 10.91
CA ASN A 2 2.69 -8.97 12.07
C ASN A 2 4.09 -8.36 11.84
N SER A 3 4.88 -8.78 10.84
CA SER A 3 6.19 -8.12 10.58
C SER A 3 6.09 -6.86 9.71
N LEU A 4 4.92 -6.58 9.15
CA LEU A 4 4.67 -5.45 8.24
C LEU A 4 3.58 -4.52 8.79
N SER A 5 3.03 -4.81 9.96
CA SER A 5 1.96 -4.05 10.62
C SER A 5 2.36 -3.66 12.03
N ASP A 6 2.02 -2.44 12.44
CA ASP A 6 2.29 -1.91 13.78
C ASP A 6 1.45 -2.62 14.87
N ILE A 7 0.51 -3.48 14.48
CA ILE A 7 -0.39 -4.23 15.35
C ILE A 7 -0.02 -5.72 15.39
N THR A 8 -0.19 -6.33 16.58
CA THR A 8 0.01 -7.77 16.76
C THR A 8 -1.32 -8.50 16.53
N TYR A 9 -1.40 -9.25 15.44
CA TYR A 9 -2.58 -10.03 15.11
C TYR A 9 -2.49 -11.47 15.65
N PRO A 10 -3.58 -12.06 16.18
CA PRO A 10 -3.58 -13.45 16.63
C PRO A 10 -3.41 -14.43 15.47
N LYS A 11 -2.75 -15.57 15.73
CA LYS A 11 -2.57 -16.64 14.75
C LYS A 11 -3.94 -17.22 14.38
N GLY A 12 -4.28 -17.20 13.09
CA GLY A 12 -5.60 -17.64 12.58
C GLY A 12 -6.65 -16.53 12.46
N GLY A 13 -6.33 -15.30 12.88
CA GLY A 13 -7.24 -14.17 12.86
C GLY A 13 -8.29 -14.21 13.96
N ALA A 14 -9.14 -13.18 13.99
CA ALA A 14 -10.28 -13.10 14.87
C ALA A 14 -11.50 -12.67 14.03
N ASP A 15 -12.63 -13.33 14.25
CA ASP A 15 -13.91 -13.01 13.61
C ASP A 15 -14.92 -12.47 14.64
N LEU A 16 -14.65 -12.70 15.93
CA LEU A 16 -15.48 -12.33 17.08
C LEU A 16 -14.62 -11.53 18.06
N ALA A 17 -15.22 -10.52 18.67
CA ALA A 17 -14.58 -9.72 19.71
C ALA A 17 -15.63 -9.32 20.75
N PHE A 18 -15.26 -9.42 22.02
CA PHE A 18 -15.94 -8.72 23.11
C PHE A 18 -15.23 -7.38 23.30
N ILE A 19 -16.00 -6.31 23.38
CA ILE A 19 -15.49 -4.94 23.38
C ILE A 19 -16.19 -4.19 24.51
N ASP A 20 -15.41 -3.57 25.38
CA ASP A 20 -15.93 -2.74 26.46
C ASP A 20 -16.60 -1.49 25.91
N ARG A 21 -17.57 -0.96 26.68
CA ARG A 21 -18.37 0.19 26.28
C ARG A 21 -17.50 1.41 25.93
N GLU A 22 -16.45 1.64 26.71
CA GLU A 22 -15.49 2.73 26.49
C GLU A 22 -14.86 2.67 25.08
N ILE A 23 -14.42 1.48 24.66
CA ILE A 23 -13.82 1.28 23.33
C ILE A 23 -14.86 1.50 22.23
N ILE A 24 -16.11 1.04 22.44
CA ILE A 24 -17.21 1.27 21.50
C ILE A 24 -17.45 2.78 21.29
N ASP A 25 -17.48 3.55 22.38
CA ASP A 25 -17.71 4.99 22.31
C ASP A 25 -16.52 5.70 21.64
N ILE A 26 -15.28 5.32 21.93
CA ILE A 26 -14.07 5.82 21.23
C ILE A 26 -14.15 5.55 19.73
N VAL A 27 -14.48 4.31 19.35
CA VAL A 27 -14.60 3.93 17.94
C VAL A 27 -15.68 4.76 17.27
N ASN A 28 -16.88 4.85 17.85
CA ASN A 28 -17.99 5.61 17.24
C ASN A 28 -17.71 7.10 17.06
N HIS A 29 -16.89 7.72 17.93
CA HIS A 29 -16.59 9.15 17.86
C HIS A 29 -15.31 9.49 17.09
N SER A 30 -14.30 8.62 17.17
CA SER A 30 -12.92 8.94 16.75
C SER A 30 -12.44 8.11 15.57
N VAL A 31 -13.05 6.94 15.35
CA VAL A 31 -12.61 6.00 14.32
C VAL A 31 -13.75 5.84 13.32
N HIS A 32 -13.54 6.30 12.10
CA HIS A 32 -14.45 6.05 10.99
C HIS A 32 -13.85 4.91 10.16
N PRO A 33 -14.04 3.62 10.51
CA PRO A 33 -13.42 2.52 9.79
C PRO A 33 -14.05 2.39 8.39
N ARG A 34 -13.50 3.10 7.39
CA ARG A 34 -13.85 2.93 5.98
C ARG A 34 -12.88 1.95 5.34
N ASN A 35 -13.44 0.91 4.71
CA ASN A 35 -12.68 -0.05 3.91
C ASN A 35 -11.54 -0.79 4.65
N THR A 36 -11.57 -0.81 6.00
CA THR A 36 -10.60 -1.55 6.83
C THR A 36 -11.26 -2.65 7.66
N MET A 37 -10.45 -3.57 8.15
CA MET A 37 -10.90 -4.64 9.03
C MET A 37 -11.14 -4.06 10.43
N PHE A 38 -12.38 -4.07 10.90
CA PHE A 38 -12.79 -3.53 12.21
C PHE A 38 -11.90 -3.96 13.37
N ILE A 39 -11.53 -5.25 13.44
CA ILE A 39 -10.67 -5.78 14.51
C ILE A 39 -9.26 -5.21 14.43
N ALA A 40 -8.74 -4.94 13.22
CA ALA A 40 -7.43 -4.32 13.06
C ALA A 40 -7.42 -2.89 13.61
N GLU A 41 -8.50 -2.12 13.41
CA GLU A 41 -8.62 -0.77 13.96
C GLU A 41 -8.70 -0.77 15.49
N ILE A 42 -9.46 -1.68 16.09
CA ILE A 42 -9.54 -1.80 17.55
C ILE A 42 -8.17 -2.13 18.15
N LEU A 43 -7.43 -3.07 17.55
CA LEU A 43 -6.09 -3.43 18.01
C LEU A 43 -5.09 -2.26 17.88
N ARG A 44 -5.36 -1.31 16.97
CA ARG A 44 -4.53 -0.13 16.74
C ARG A 44 -4.70 0.95 17.80
N LEU A 45 -5.79 0.92 18.55
CA LEU A 45 -6.05 1.86 19.66
C LEU A 45 -5.08 1.70 20.83
N GLY A 46 -4.29 0.61 20.88
CA GLY A 46 -3.24 0.43 21.87
C GLY A 46 -3.70 -0.10 23.23
N PHE A 47 -4.95 -0.55 23.35
CA PHE A 47 -5.44 -1.26 24.54
C PHE A 47 -4.76 -2.63 24.71
N SER A 48 -4.97 -3.27 25.87
CA SER A 48 -4.45 -4.61 26.17
C SER A 48 -5.48 -5.70 25.83
N PRO A 49 -5.46 -6.29 24.63
CA PRO A 49 -6.41 -7.34 24.26
C PRO A 49 -6.09 -8.66 24.96
N CYS A 50 -7.13 -9.42 25.32
CA CYS A 50 -7.02 -10.83 25.69
C CYS A 50 -7.46 -11.72 24.51
N PHE A 51 -6.61 -12.66 24.12
CA PHE A 51 -6.92 -13.60 23.03
C PHE A 51 -7.36 -14.95 23.58
N LEU A 52 -8.63 -15.29 23.37
CA LEU A 52 -9.19 -16.59 23.75
C LEU A 52 -9.19 -17.53 22.54
N PRO A 53 -8.36 -18.58 22.52
CA PRO A 53 -8.37 -19.54 21.42
C PRO A 53 -9.67 -20.35 21.45
N TYR A 54 -10.28 -20.54 20.29
CA TYR A 54 -11.46 -21.37 20.14
C TYR A 54 -11.36 -22.23 18.88
N HIS A 55 -12.03 -23.38 18.89
CA HIS A 55 -12.13 -24.22 17.72
C HIS A 55 -13.24 -23.69 16.80
N ARG A 56 -12.90 -23.26 15.59
CA ARG A 56 -13.88 -22.73 14.63
C ARG A 56 -14.78 -23.87 14.14
N PRO A 57 -16.10 -23.82 14.39
CA PRO A 57 -17.00 -24.86 13.91
C PRO A 57 -17.07 -24.83 12.38
N ILE A 58 -17.28 -26.00 11.77
CA ILE A 58 -17.53 -26.10 10.33
C ILE A 58 -18.89 -25.42 10.07
N GLY A 59 -18.89 -24.35 9.26
CA GLY A 59 -20.09 -23.53 9.04
C GLY A 59 -21.25 -24.32 8.41
N LEU A 60 -22.49 -23.88 8.69
CA LEU A 60 -23.73 -24.55 8.26
C LEU A 60 -23.86 -24.78 6.73
N ASN A 61 -23.07 -24.09 5.89
CA ASN A 61 -23.24 -24.04 4.43
C ASN A 61 -22.59 -25.20 3.63
N LYS A 62 -22.49 -26.41 4.18
CA LYS A 62 -21.95 -27.60 3.46
C LYS A 62 -20.64 -27.31 2.69
N GLY A 63 -19.74 -26.51 3.27
CA GLY A 63 -18.44 -26.19 2.68
C GLY A 63 -18.40 -25.08 1.61
N LYS A 64 -19.54 -24.48 1.20
CA LYS A 64 -19.51 -23.33 0.27
C LYS A 64 -19.29 -22.02 1.03
N SER A 65 -18.05 -21.53 1.02
CA SER A 65 -17.70 -20.24 1.60
C SER A 65 -18.30 -19.07 0.79
N ARG A 66 -18.94 -18.11 1.47
CA ARG A 66 -19.36 -16.82 0.87
C ARG A 66 -18.16 -15.94 0.47
N TRP A 67 -16.96 -16.29 0.96
CA TRP A 67 -15.69 -15.67 0.67
C TRP A 67 -15.02 -16.35 -0.52
N THR A 68 -15.20 -15.76 -1.70
CA THR A 68 -14.45 -16.15 -2.89
C THR A 68 -12.99 -15.72 -2.78
N PHE A 69 -12.09 -16.43 -3.47
CA PHE A 69 -10.66 -16.08 -3.50
C PHE A 69 -10.42 -14.61 -3.90
N ARG A 70 -11.16 -14.11 -4.90
CA ARG A 70 -11.13 -12.70 -5.32
C ARG A 70 -11.46 -11.72 -4.19
N LYS A 71 -12.43 -12.04 -3.32
CA LYS A 71 -12.76 -11.20 -2.15
C LYS A 71 -11.63 -11.21 -1.13
N LYS A 72 -11.00 -12.36 -0.90
CA LYS A 72 -9.84 -12.48 0.01
C LYS A 72 -8.66 -11.65 -0.47
N VAL A 73 -8.32 -11.74 -1.75
CA VAL A 73 -7.23 -10.96 -2.35
C VAL A 73 -7.54 -9.46 -2.27
N ARG A 74 -8.77 -9.05 -2.60
CA ARG A 74 -9.19 -7.65 -2.48
C ARG A 74 -9.03 -7.15 -1.05
N LEU A 75 -9.57 -7.87 -0.05
CA LEU A 75 -9.43 -7.50 1.36
C LEU A 75 -7.95 -7.37 1.77
N ALA A 76 -7.10 -8.31 1.34
CA ALA A 76 -5.69 -8.30 1.67
C ALA A 76 -4.97 -7.08 1.07
N LEU A 77 -5.26 -6.74 -0.18
CA LEU A 77 -4.74 -5.54 -0.83
C LEU A 77 -5.23 -4.27 -0.13
N ASP A 78 -6.55 -4.15 0.10
CA ASP A 78 -7.13 -2.99 0.78
C ASP A 78 -6.53 -2.79 2.18
N SER A 79 -6.40 -3.88 2.95
CA SER A 79 -5.78 -3.83 4.28
C SER A 79 -4.29 -3.48 4.19
N PHE A 80 -3.56 -3.97 3.18
CA PHE A 80 -2.14 -3.68 3.00
C PHE A 80 -1.91 -2.20 2.65
N PHE A 81 -2.69 -1.64 1.71
CA PHE A 81 -2.60 -0.24 1.33
C PHE A 81 -3.08 0.71 2.44
N ALA A 82 -4.11 0.35 3.20
CA ALA A 82 -4.58 1.18 4.32
C ALA A 82 -3.62 1.17 5.52
N ALA A 83 -2.94 0.04 5.78
CA ALA A 83 -2.08 -0.10 6.93
C ALA A 83 -0.63 0.33 6.69
N SER A 84 -0.16 0.36 5.43
CA SER A 84 1.28 0.48 5.13
C SER A 84 1.63 1.66 4.24
N THR A 85 2.63 2.45 4.65
CA THR A 85 3.27 3.47 3.79
C THR A 85 4.34 2.88 2.86
N PHE A 86 4.52 1.56 2.85
CA PHE A 86 5.59 0.88 2.12
C PHE A 86 5.60 1.19 0.61
N PRO A 87 4.47 1.16 -0.13
CA PRO A 87 4.47 1.41 -1.58
C PRO A 87 4.99 2.81 -1.94
N ILE A 88 4.58 3.82 -1.19
CA ILE A 88 4.99 5.21 -1.41
C ILE A 88 6.48 5.39 -1.13
N ARG A 89 6.99 4.78 -0.05
CA ARG A 89 8.43 4.81 0.28
C ARG A 89 9.26 4.10 -0.77
N LEU A 90 8.79 2.97 -1.31
CA LEU A 90 9.47 2.24 -2.37
C LEU A 90 9.63 3.09 -3.63
N ILE A 91 8.57 3.77 -4.08
CA ILE A 91 8.64 4.71 -5.21
C ILE A 91 9.68 5.81 -4.94
N SER A 92 9.67 6.36 -3.72
CA SER A 92 10.59 7.42 -3.33
C SER A 92 12.06 6.95 -3.38
N TYR A 93 12.36 5.74 -2.90
CA TYR A 93 13.71 5.18 -2.97
C TYR A 93 14.15 4.85 -4.39
N VAL A 94 13.25 4.31 -5.22
CA VAL A 94 13.54 4.07 -6.65
C VAL A 94 13.82 5.38 -7.38
N GLY A 95 13.03 6.43 -7.11
CA GLY A 95 13.23 7.76 -7.67
C GLY A 95 14.54 8.41 -7.22
N LEU A 96 14.90 8.27 -5.94
CA LEU A 96 16.18 8.77 -5.43
C LEU A 96 17.36 8.02 -6.03
N GLY A 97 17.27 6.69 -6.15
CA GLY A 97 18.30 5.87 -6.80
C GLY A 97 18.51 6.24 -8.26
N SER A 98 17.42 6.42 -9.03
CA SER A 98 17.52 6.81 -10.44
C SER A 98 18.10 8.22 -10.61
N PHE A 99 17.77 9.16 -9.71
CA PHE A 99 18.37 10.50 -9.69
C PHE A 99 19.88 10.47 -9.45
N LEU A 100 20.35 9.70 -8.47
CA LEU A 100 21.78 9.56 -8.18
C LEU A 100 22.55 8.94 -9.36
N ILE A 101 22.00 7.89 -9.97
CA ILE A 101 22.61 7.26 -11.16
C ILE A 101 22.70 8.27 -12.31
N SER A 102 21.64 9.05 -12.54
CA SER A 102 21.63 10.10 -13.57
C SER A 102 22.68 11.18 -13.31
N LEU A 103 22.86 11.59 -12.06
CA LEU A 103 23.87 12.58 -11.67
C LEU A 103 25.30 12.07 -11.89
N CYS A 104 25.58 10.82 -11.52
CA CYS A 104 26.86 10.17 -11.79
C CYS A 104 27.13 10.05 -13.30
N ALA A 105 26.13 9.64 -14.09
CA ALA A 105 26.25 9.54 -15.53
C ALA A 105 26.52 10.91 -16.19
N PHE A 106 25.85 11.96 -15.70
CA PHE A 106 26.07 13.33 -16.17
C PHE A 106 27.48 13.84 -15.82
N ALA A 107 27.95 13.62 -14.59
CA ALA A 107 29.29 13.99 -14.16
C ALA A 107 30.38 13.26 -14.98
N LEU A 108 30.18 11.97 -15.23
CA LEU A 108 31.06 11.17 -16.07
C LEU A 108 31.07 11.70 -17.51
N TYR A 109 29.91 11.95 -18.11
CA TYR A 109 29.81 12.55 -19.45
C TYR A 109 30.53 13.89 -19.54
N PHE A 110 30.39 14.77 -18.53
CA PHE A 110 31.05 16.06 -18.49
C PHE A 110 32.58 15.93 -18.39
N TYR A 111 33.08 15.05 -17.51
CA TYR A 111 34.50 14.74 -17.42
C TYR A 111 35.05 14.25 -18.77
N ILE A 112 34.31 13.34 -19.40
CA ILE A 112 34.62 12.79 -20.71
C ILE A 112 34.69 13.88 -21.78
N ALA A 113 33.73 14.80 -21.79
CA ALA A 113 33.63 15.86 -22.79
C ALA A 113 34.75 16.92 -22.66
N VAL A 114 35.18 17.24 -21.43
CA VAL A 114 36.16 18.31 -21.17
C VAL A 114 37.60 17.79 -21.21
N TRP A 115 37.87 16.61 -20.65
CA TRP A 115 39.24 16.08 -20.47
C TRP A 115 39.54 14.86 -21.37
N GLY A 116 38.58 14.44 -22.18
CA GLY A 116 38.68 13.27 -23.03
C GLY A 116 39.52 13.43 -24.29
N ASN A 117 40.41 12.48 -24.51
CA ASN A 117 41.11 12.36 -25.78
C ASN A 117 40.14 11.84 -26.85
N ARG A 118 39.68 12.72 -27.76
CA ARG A 118 38.65 12.43 -28.79
C ARG A 118 38.98 11.23 -29.69
N ILE A 119 40.25 10.84 -29.77
CA ILE A 119 40.75 9.71 -30.55
C ILE A 119 40.45 8.34 -29.92
N PHE A 120 40.32 8.24 -28.59
CA PHE A 120 40.00 6.98 -27.90
C PHE A 120 38.50 6.77 -27.70
N TRP A 121 37.72 7.85 -27.57
CA TRP A 121 36.27 7.80 -27.44
C TRP A 121 35.58 8.12 -28.74
N GLY A 122 35.84 7.35 -29.80
CA GLY A 122 35.07 7.42 -31.04
C GLY A 122 33.57 7.21 -30.76
N VAL A 123 32.83 8.29 -30.48
CA VAL A 123 31.42 8.23 -30.10
C VAL A 123 30.60 8.08 -31.36
N ILE A 124 30.49 6.85 -31.84
CA ILE A 124 29.40 6.42 -32.71
C ILE A 124 28.62 5.41 -31.90
N VAL A 125 27.63 5.89 -31.15
CA VAL A 125 26.64 5.02 -30.54
C VAL A 125 25.31 5.33 -31.22
N PRO A 126 24.84 4.50 -32.16
CA PRO A 126 23.47 4.59 -32.65
C PRO A 126 22.54 4.18 -31.50
N GLY A 127 22.19 5.15 -30.66
CA GLY A 127 21.54 4.95 -29.35
C GLY A 127 20.02 5.05 -29.36
N TRP A 128 19.37 5.16 -30.53
CA TRP A 128 17.93 5.44 -30.61
C TRP A 128 17.07 4.33 -29.99
N ILE A 129 17.43 3.06 -30.19
CA ILE A 129 16.73 1.92 -29.57
C ILE A 129 16.89 1.96 -28.05
N SER A 130 18.09 2.22 -27.55
CA SER A 130 18.38 2.33 -26.12
C SER A 130 17.61 3.49 -25.47
N ILE A 131 17.56 4.64 -26.15
CA ILE A 131 16.81 5.82 -25.71
C ILE A 131 15.31 5.50 -25.63
N ILE A 132 14.74 4.90 -26.66
CA ILE A 132 13.32 4.51 -26.67
C ILE A 132 13.01 3.52 -25.54
N LEU A 133 13.89 2.54 -25.32
CA LEU A 133 13.70 1.52 -24.28
C LEU A 133 13.76 2.14 -22.88
N PHE A 134 14.72 3.03 -22.61
CA PHE A 134 14.76 3.78 -21.35
C PHE A 134 13.54 4.69 -21.18
N LEU A 135 13.12 5.37 -22.25
CA LEU A 135 11.98 6.28 -22.20
C LEU A 135 10.68 5.54 -21.89
N LEU A 136 10.46 4.37 -22.51
CA LEU A 136 9.33 3.51 -22.20
C LEU A 136 9.42 2.92 -20.79
N LEU A 137 10.60 2.48 -20.35
CA LEU A 137 10.82 1.93 -19.02
C LEU A 137 10.52 2.98 -17.93
N PHE A 138 11.18 4.14 -18.00
CA PHE A 138 10.98 5.21 -17.04
C PHE A 138 9.59 5.83 -17.15
N GLY A 139 9.03 5.96 -18.36
CA GLY A 139 7.65 6.38 -18.57
C GLY A 139 6.65 5.43 -17.92
N GLY A 140 6.85 4.12 -18.06
CA GLY A 140 6.05 3.10 -17.37
C GLY A 140 6.15 3.18 -15.85
N ILE A 141 7.36 3.37 -15.31
CA ILE A 141 7.59 3.54 -13.87
C ILE A 141 6.89 4.81 -13.34
N ILE A 142 6.94 5.92 -14.09
CA ILE A 142 6.26 7.17 -13.72
C ILE A 142 4.74 6.96 -13.70
N LEU A 143 4.17 6.33 -14.73
CA LEU A 143 2.74 6.04 -14.79
C LEU A 143 2.29 5.09 -13.67
N LEU A 144 3.08 4.06 -13.36
CA LEU A 144 2.83 3.15 -12.23
C LEU A 144 2.86 3.91 -10.90
N SER A 145 3.89 4.75 -10.71
CA SER A 145 4.05 5.58 -9.51
C SER A 145 2.86 6.52 -9.34
N LEU A 146 2.42 7.17 -10.42
CA LEU A 146 1.25 8.04 -10.42
C LEU A 146 -0.03 7.27 -10.10
N GLY A 147 -0.19 6.05 -10.62
CA GLY A 147 -1.31 5.18 -10.30
C GLY A 147 -1.38 4.84 -8.81
N ILE A 148 -0.24 4.54 -8.18
CA ILE A 148 -0.17 4.31 -6.73
C ILE A 148 -0.55 5.58 -5.98
N VAL A 149 0.01 6.74 -6.34
CA VAL A 149 -0.33 8.02 -5.68
C VAL A 149 -1.83 8.34 -5.83
N ALA A 150 -2.40 8.10 -7.01
CA ALA A 150 -3.82 8.31 -7.27
C ALA A 150 -4.72 7.41 -6.41
N GLU A 151 -4.33 6.15 -6.17
CA GLU A 151 -5.04 5.24 -5.27
C GLU A 151 -5.07 5.77 -3.83
N TYR A 152 -3.94 6.28 -3.31
CA TYR A 152 -3.91 6.90 -1.99
C TYR A 152 -4.70 8.20 -1.95
N LEU A 153 -4.61 9.03 -2.99
CA LEU A 153 -5.37 10.27 -3.09
C LEU A 153 -6.88 9.99 -3.11
N TRP A 154 -7.31 8.95 -3.82
CA TRP A 154 -8.70 8.51 -3.85
C TRP A 154 -9.18 8.07 -2.47
N ARG A 155 -8.36 7.31 -1.72
CA ARG A 155 -8.69 6.90 -0.34
C ARG A 155 -8.82 8.10 0.59
N ILE A 156 -7.89 9.06 0.51
CA ILE A 156 -7.97 10.31 1.28
C ILE A 156 -9.24 11.07 0.91
N TYR A 157 -9.56 11.15 -0.38
CA TYR A 157 -10.76 11.83 -0.85
C TYR A 157 -12.06 11.15 -0.40
N ASP A 158 -12.11 9.82 -0.36
CA ASP A 158 -13.26 9.07 0.14
C ASP A 158 -13.46 9.27 1.65
N GLU A 159 -12.36 9.43 2.40
CA GLU A 159 -12.37 9.76 3.82
C GLU A 159 -12.88 11.19 4.07
N VAL A 160 -12.32 12.18 3.36
CA VAL A 160 -12.69 13.61 3.50
C VAL A 160 -14.14 13.89 3.08
N LYS A 161 -14.70 13.08 2.18
CA LYS A 161 -16.09 13.20 1.72
C LYS A 161 -17.12 12.96 2.81
N ASP A 162 -16.74 12.32 3.91
CA ASP A 162 -17.56 12.03 5.09
C ASP A 162 -18.99 11.52 4.78
N ARG A 163 -19.12 10.66 3.76
CA ARG A 163 -20.42 10.09 3.40
C ARG A 163 -20.88 9.09 4.46
N PRO A 164 -22.11 9.16 4.99
CA PRO A 164 -22.59 8.19 5.97
C PRO A 164 -22.59 6.79 5.37
N GLY A 165 -22.07 5.79 6.11
CA GLY A 165 -21.92 4.41 5.61
C GLY A 165 -23.26 3.72 5.31
N TYR A 166 -24.33 4.16 5.97
CA TYR A 166 -25.71 3.78 5.66
C TYR A 166 -26.66 4.88 6.16
N ILE A 167 -27.85 4.93 5.57
CA ILE A 167 -28.94 5.78 6.02
C ILE A 167 -30.03 4.87 6.55
N ILE A 168 -30.44 5.06 7.79
CA ILE A 168 -31.57 4.35 8.36
C ILE A 168 -32.84 4.96 7.78
N LYS A 169 -33.61 4.17 7.03
CA LYS A 169 -34.93 4.61 6.56
C LYS A 169 -35.89 4.56 7.74
N ASN A 170 -36.39 5.72 8.15
CA ASN A 170 -37.52 5.79 9.09
C ASN A 170 -38.75 5.15 8.44
N LYS A 171 -39.47 4.34 9.22
CA LYS A 171 -40.73 3.71 8.80
C LYS A 171 -41.85 4.74 8.72
#